data_AF-E9EDP6-F1
#
_entry.id   AF-E9EDP6-F1
#
_cell.length_a   1.000
_cell.length_b   1.000
_cell.length_c   1.000
_cell.angle_alpha   90.00
_cell.angle_beta   90.00
_cell.angle_gamma   90.00
#
_symmetry.space_group_name_H-M   'P 1'
#
loop_
_entity.id
_entity.type
_entity.pdbx_description
1 polymer ?
#
loop_
_entity_poly.entity_id
_entity_poly.type
_entity_poly.pdbx_seq_one_letter_code
_entity_poly.pdbx_strand_id
1 'polypeptide(L)'
;MTNWKQCIPLPPSFVWLAKLSRLWLLVWLSSHVHSLYPPITRADDVTPRAALVTLAYESDLEPLLSSMHQLEDAFNSRYNYDWVFFSTAPLSEEFRRLTSNATTATCVYEVVHQGGVPLRHWEKKDPISQNQPSQTSQGAASPTRGDTFEPLQTFRQLQRWNNGPFAKEKRLQTYDWFWRIEPGAQFTHDIGFDIFRFMRDHNIAYGSNKANFAPLQRSMLSQQVKRFLEKHSDLLHAEADVAWLLGLSDNRHSHRGSLKSSESNSDATQIVSGNFGKD
;
A
#
# COMPACT_ATOMS: atom_id res chain seq x y z
N MET A 1 -52.70 -34.39 -48.01
CA MET A 1 -53.27 -33.20 -47.34
C MET A 1 -54.07 -33.75 -46.17
N THR A 2 -53.83 -33.53 -44.89
CA THR A 2 -53.08 -32.54 -44.08
C THR A 2 -52.86 -33.19 -42.71
N ASN A 3 -51.66 -33.10 -42.12
CA ASN A 3 -51.38 -33.63 -40.77
C ASN A 3 -51.33 -32.43 -39.79
N TRP A 4 -52.32 -32.32 -38.91
CA TRP A 4 -52.39 -31.27 -37.88
C TRP A 4 -51.84 -31.81 -36.56
N LYS A 5 -50.82 -31.12 -36.07
CA LYS A 5 -50.13 -31.39 -34.81
C LYS A 5 -51.10 -31.19 -33.63
N GLN A 6 -51.23 -32.20 -32.77
CA GLN A 6 -51.89 -32.06 -31.47
C GLN A 6 -50.96 -31.33 -30.50
N CYS A 7 -51.40 -30.16 -30.01
CA CYS A 7 -50.77 -29.46 -28.90
C CYS A 7 -51.28 -30.05 -27.57
N ILE A 8 -50.34 -30.52 -26.74
CA ILE A 8 -50.61 -30.98 -25.37
C ILE A 8 -50.64 -29.75 -24.45
N PRO A 9 -51.72 -29.48 -23.70
CA PRO A 9 -51.74 -28.39 -22.74
C PRO A 9 -50.92 -28.74 -21.50
N LEU A 10 -50.02 -27.84 -21.11
CA LEU A 10 -49.21 -27.98 -19.91
C LEU A 10 -50.07 -27.84 -18.64
N PRO A 11 -49.79 -28.63 -17.58
CA PRO A 11 -50.58 -28.61 -16.35
C PRO A 11 -50.37 -27.30 -15.55
N PRO A 12 -51.39 -26.86 -14.80
CA PRO A 12 -51.42 -25.57 -14.09
C PRO A 12 -50.33 -25.41 -13.00
N SER A 13 -49.66 -26.48 -12.60
CA SER A 13 -48.53 -26.45 -11.65
C SER A 13 -47.26 -25.79 -12.23
N PHE A 14 -47.10 -25.78 -13.56
CA PHE A 14 -45.91 -25.22 -14.21
C PHE A 14 -45.88 -23.68 -14.20
N VAL A 15 -47.05 -23.04 -14.13
CA VAL A 15 -47.18 -21.57 -14.10
C VAL A 15 -46.84 -21.00 -12.71
N TRP A 16 -47.03 -21.78 -11.64
CA TRP A 16 -46.73 -21.37 -10.27
C TRP A 16 -45.23 -21.39 -9.95
N LEU A 17 -44.49 -22.39 -10.47
CA LEU A 17 -43.04 -22.48 -10.28
C LEU A 17 -42.28 -21.32 -10.95
N ALA A 18 -42.74 -20.86 -12.12
CA ALA A 18 -42.13 -19.74 -12.83
C ALA A 18 -42.38 -18.37 -12.17
N LYS A 19 -43.47 -18.22 -11.38
CA LYS A 19 -43.74 -17.00 -10.61
C LYS A 19 -42.92 -16.91 -9.33
N LEU A 20 -42.68 -18.04 -8.66
CA LEU A 20 -41.84 -18.09 -7.46
C LEU A 20 -40.36 -17.86 -7.77
N SER A 21 -39.85 -18.34 -8.91
CA SER A 21 -38.47 -18.10 -9.32
C SER A 21 -38.18 -16.63 -9.67
N ARG A 22 -39.16 -15.92 -10.27
CA ARG A 22 -39.06 -14.47 -10.52
C ARG A 22 -39.10 -13.66 -9.22
N LEU A 23 -39.88 -14.08 -8.23
CA LEU A 23 -39.93 -13.43 -6.93
C LEU A 23 -38.61 -13.63 -6.17
N TRP A 24 -38.02 -14.82 -6.24
CA TRP A 24 -36.69 -15.11 -5.66
C TRP A 24 -35.56 -14.36 -6.36
N LEU A 25 -35.61 -14.19 -7.69
CA LEU A 25 -34.63 -13.36 -8.42
C LEU A 25 -34.76 -11.87 -8.06
N LEU A 26 -35.98 -11.35 -7.90
CA LEU A 26 -36.18 -9.95 -7.49
C LEU A 26 -35.74 -9.71 -6.03
N VAL A 27 -36.01 -10.66 -5.12
CA VAL A 27 -35.47 -10.59 -3.75
C VAL A 27 -33.94 -10.68 -3.77
N TRP A 28 -33.36 -11.61 -4.54
CA TRP A 28 -31.90 -11.75 -4.65
C TRP A 28 -31.22 -10.52 -5.28
N LEU A 29 -31.81 -9.90 -6.31
CA LEU A 29 -31.32 -8.64 -6.87
C LEU A 29 -31.48 -7.46 -5.88
N SER A 30 -32.56 -7.42 -5.09
CA SER A 30 -32.73 -6.38 -4.06
C SER A 30 -31.73 -6.50 -2.90
N SER A 31 -31.31 -7.73 -2.56
CA SER A 31 -30.30 -7.98 -1.53
C SER A 31 -28.87 -7.64 -1.96
N HIS A 32 -28.62 -7.48 -3.27
CA HIS A 32 -27.30 -7.17 -3.83
C HIS A 32 -27.17 -5.72 -4.31
N VAL A 33 -28.20 -4.89 -4.16
CA VAL A 33 -28.03 -3.44 -4.17
C VAL A 33 -27.42 -3.06 -2.82
N HIS A 34 -26.12 -3.30 -2.67
CA HIS A 34 -25.35 -2.66 -1.61
C HIS A 34 -25.48 -1.15 -1.85
N SER A 35 -26.26 -0.53 -0.97
CA SER A 35 -26.47 0.89 -0.85
C SER A 35 -25.20 1.67 -1.16
N LEU A 36 -25.26 2.50 -2.22
CA LEU A 36 -24.26 3.53 -2.53
C LEU A 36 -24.31 4.72 -1.56
N TYR A 37 -25.07 4.61 -0.46
CA TYR A 37 -25.08 5.60 0.62
C TYR A 37 -24.13 5.16 1.73
N PRO A 38 -23.26 6.06 2.22
CA PRO A 38 -22.43 5.77 3.37
C PRO A 38 -23.33 5.35 4.53
N PRO A 39 -22.95 4.31 5.30
CA PRO A 39 -23.74 3.89 6.45
C PRO A 39 -23.90 5.10 7.38
N ILE A 40 -25.14 5.39 7.76
CA ILE A 40 -25.47 6.41 8.75
C ILE A 40 -24.62 6.11 9.98
N THR A 41 -23.73 7.04 10.33
CA THR A 41 -22.92 6.99 11.54
C THR A 41 -23.87 6.83 12.72
N ARG A 42 -23.81 5.68 13.38
CA ARG A 42 -24.56 5.49 14.63
C ARG A 42 -24.04 6.55 15.62
N ALA A 43 -24.93 7.12 16.43
CA ALA A 43 -24.56 8.15 17.40
C ALA A 43 -23.45 7.72 18.37
N ASP A 44 -23.19 6.41 18.48
CA ASP A 44 -22.16 5.80 19.32
C ASP A 44 -20.93 5.29 18.55
N ASP A 45 -20.78 5.60 17.25
CA ASP A 45 -19.64 5.12 16.46
C ASP A 45 -18.36 5.87 16.83
N VAL A 46 -17.50 5.19 17.59
CA VAL A 46 -16.21 5.70 18.06
C VAL A 46 -15.28 5.92 16.86
N THR A 47 -14.80 7.15 16.69
CA THR A 47 -13.78 7.46 15.68
C THR A 47 -12.55 6.55 15.86
N PRO A 48 -12.07 5.89 14.79
CA PRO A 48 -10.85 5.10 14.85
C PRO A 48 -9.68 5.90 15.44
N ARG A 49 -8.83 5.26 16.24
CA ARG A 49 -7.59 5.90 16.72
C ARG A 49 -6.57 5.83 15.59
N ALA A 50 -6.47 6.88 14.79
CA ALA A 50 -5.58 6.92 13.64
C ALA A 50 -4.89 8.26 13.47
N ALA A 51 -3.76 8.27 12.77
CA ALA A 51 -3.01 9.47 12.47
C ALA A 51 -2.46 9.48 11.03
N LEU A 52 -2.32 10.68 10.49
CA LEU A 52 -1.52 10.95 9.29
C LEU A 52 -0.07 11.14 9.74
N VAL A 53 0.87 10.41 9.13
CA VAL A 53 2.26 10.35 9.58
C VAL A 53 3.21 10.74 8.47
N THR A 54 4.14 11.63 8.75
CA THR A 54 5.16 12.09 7.80
C THR A 54 6.53 12.10 8.45
N LEU A 55 7.55 11.59 7.76
CA LEU A 55 8.94 11.91 8.06
C LEU A 55 9.33 13.13 7.22
N ALA A 56 9.70 14.23 7.87
CA ALA A 56 9.98 15.50 7.20
C ALA A 56 11.34 16.09 7.59
N TYR A 57 11.93 16.81 6.65
CA TYR A 57 13.06 17.72 6.86
C TYR A 57 12.66 19.16 6.55
N GLU A 58 13.49 20.14 6.95
CA GLU A 58 13.25 21.56 6.63
C GLU A 58 13.04 21.79 5.13
N SER A 59 13.81 21.11 4.28
CA SER A 59 13.71 21.21 2.82
C SER A 59 12.38 20.73 2.24
N ASP A 60 11.59 19.99 3.02
CA ASP A 60 10.35 19.39 2.56
C ASP A 60 9.13 20.28 2.79
N LEU A 61 9.29 21.47 3.37
CA LEU A 61 8.17 22.32 3.78
C LEU A 61 7.18 22.58 2.63
N GLU A 62 7.67 23.14 1.51
CA GLU A 62 6.83 23.44 0.34
C GLU A 62 6.14 22.20 -0.26
N PRO A 63 6.86 21.11 -0.61
CA PRO A 63 6.20 19.91 -1.14
C PRO A 63 5.26 19.25 -0.13
N LEU A 64 5.54 19.34 1.17
CA LEU A 64 4.66 18.83 2.21
C LEU A 64 3.38 19.65 2.34
N LEU A 65 3.47 20.98 2.34
CA LEU A 65 2.29 21.86 2.36
C LEU A 65 1.37 21.56 1.16
N SER A 66 1.94 21.33 -0.02
CA SER A 66 1.17 20.91 -1.20
C SER A 66 0.43 19.59 -0.97
N SER A 67 1.08 18.59 -0.37
CA SER A 67 0.43 17.32 -0.02
C SER A 67 -0.63 17.46 1.07
N MET A 68 -0.37 18.27 2.09
CA MET A 68 -1.33 18.56 3.17
C MET A 68 -2.57 19.22 2.60
N HIS A 69 -2.44 20.29 1.81
CA HIS A 69 -3.58 20.97 1.21
C HIS A 69 -4.45 20.01 0.38
N GLN A 70 -3.83 19.23 -0.51
CA GLN A 70 -4.57 18.27 -1.33
C GLN A 70 -5.27 17.20 -0.48
N LEU A 71 -4.61 16.68 0.57
CA LEU A 71 -5.20 15.64 1.41
C LEU A 71 -6.29 16.19 2.35
N GLU A 72 -6.14 17.42 2.85
CA GLU A 72 -7.16 18.09 3.64
C GLU A 72 -8.43 18.32 2.81
N ASP A 73 -8.29 18.85 1.59
CA ASP A 73 -9.40 19.03 0.66
C ASP A 73 -10.04 17.69 0.28
N ALA A 74 -9.22 16.73 -0.12
CA ALA A 74 -9.68 15.44 -0.63
C ALA A 74 -10.17 14.49 0.47
N PHE A 75 -9.83 14.68 1.75
CA PHE A 75 -10.15 13.71 2.82
C PHE A 75 -10.25 14.34 4.21
N ASN A 76 -9.15 14.89 4.74
CA ASN A 76 -8.97 15.02 6.18
C ASN A 76 -9.78 16.16 6.81
N SER A 77 -10.18 17.18 6.04
CA SER A 77 -11.07 18.25 6.54
C SER A 77 -12.43 17.74 7.04
N ARG A 78 -12.85 16.54 6.60
CA ARG A 78 -14.11 15.90 7.01
C ARG A 78 -13.97 14.98 8.22
N TYR A 79 -12.79 14.44 8.48
CA TYR A 79 -12.56 13.42 9.52
C TYR A 79 -11.62 13.87 10.63
N ASN A 80 -10.81 14.89 10.37
CA ASN A 80 -9.96 15.62 11.30
C ASN A 80 -9.02 14.70 12.11
N TYR A 81 -8.33 13.79 11.42
CA TYR A 81 -7.29 12.95 12.01
C TYR A 81 -6.01 13.75 12.23
N ASP A 82 -5.31 13.45 13.32
CA ASP A 82 -4.10 14.14 13.73
C ASP A 82 -2.95 13.94 12.73
N TRP A 83 -2.13 14.98 12.58
CA TRP A 83 -0.86 14.93 11.86
C TRP A 83 0.31 14.72 12.84
N VAL A 84 1.11 13.69 12.59
CA VAL A 84 2.33 13.40 13.35
C VAL A 84 3.54 13.52 12.42
N PHE A 85 4.34 14.54 12.67
CA PHE A 85 5.58 14.82 11.97
C PHE A 85 6.75 14.26 12.74
N PHE A 86 7.45 13.31 12.15
CA PHE A 86 8.74 12.86 12.61
C PHE A 86 9.84 13.62 11.88
N SER A 87 10.91 13.95 12.59
CA SER A 87 12.10 14.55 12.01
C SER A 87 13.36 14.03 12.69
N THR A 88 14.52 14.26 12.08
CA THR A 88 15.80 13.86 12.66
C THR A 88 16.44 14.97 13.52
N ALA A 89 15.98 16.21 13.32
CA ALA A 89 16.34 17.40 14.08
C ALA A 89 15.08 18.23 14.34
N PRO A 90 15.04 19.09 15.38
CA PRO A 90 13.90 19.94 15.65
C PRO A 90 13.52 20.78 14.42
N LEU A 91 12.25 20.71 14.02
CA LEU A 91 11.71 21.52 12.94
C LEU A 91 11.54 22.98 13.41
N SER A 92 11.82 23.91 12.51
CA SER A 92 11.78 25.35 12.74
C SER A 92 10.40 25.83 13.15
N GLU A 93 10.34 26.97 13.85
CA GLU A 93 9.05 27.56 14.23
C GLU A 93 8.19 27.90 13.01
N GLU A 94 8.83 28.36 11.93
CA GLU A 94 8.18 28.61 10.65
C GLU A 94 7.57 27.32 10.08
N PHE A 95 8.33 26.24 10.02
CA PHE A 95 7.84 24.95 9.54
C PHE A 95 6.60 24.50 10.31
N ARG A 96 6.70 24.50 11.65
CA ARG A 96 5.58 24.09 12.52
C ARG A 96 4.37 25.01 12.35
N ARG A 97 4.58 26.33 12.31
CA ARG A 97 3.50 27.32 12.16
C ARG A 97 2.77 27.14 10.83
N LEU A 98 3.50 26.96 9.74
CA LEU A 98 2.90 26.81 8.41
C LEU A 98 2.15 25.49 8.27
N THR A 99 2.75 24.38 8.72
CA THR A 99 2.08 23.08 8.70
C THR A 99 0.87 23.03 9.64
N SER A 100 0.93 23.62 10.84
CA SER A 100 -0.23 23.71 11.74
C SER A 100 -1.34 24.61 11.20
N ASN A 101 -1.01 25.63 10.41
CA ASN A 101 -2.01 26.50 9.78
C ASN A 101 -2.67 25.86 8.55
N ALA A 102 -2.12 24.77 8.01
CA ALA A 102 -2.65 24.09 6.83
C ALA A 102 -3.80 23.12 7.15
N THR A 103 -4.11 22.88 8.43
CA THR A 103 -5.14 21.94 8.88
C THR A 103 -5.83 22.45 10.15
N THR A 104 -7.05 21.97 10.41
CA THR A 104 -7.73 22.16 11.71
C THR A 104 -7.44 21.03 12.70
N ALA A 105 -6.80 19.95 12.25
CA ALA A 105 -6.46 18.81 13.09
C ALA A 105 -5.26 19.10 13.99
N THR A 106 -5.03 18.24 15.00
CA THR A 106 -3.88 18.38 15.88
C THR A 106 -2.59 18.09 15.12
N CYS A 107 -1.60 18.97 15.22
CA CYS A 107 -0.25 18.72 14.72
C CYS A 107 0.70 18.39 15.86
N VAL A 108 1.40 17.27 15.75
CA VAL A 108 2.42 16.81 16.73
C VAL A 108 3.76 16.67 16.03
N TYR A 109 4.81 17.22 16.63
CA TYR A 109 6.18 17.19 16.08
C TYR A 109 7.08 16.41 17.02
N GLU A 110 7.68 15.33 16.53
CA GLU A 110 8.53 14.43 17.31
C GLU A 110 9.90 14.28 16.64
N VAL A 111 10.97 14.52 17.41
CA VAL A 111 12.33 14.28 16.94
C VAL A 111 12.71 12.84 17.23
N VAL A 112 13.07 12.10 16.19
CA VAL A 112 13.49 10.71 16.30
C VAL A 112 14.89 10.66 16.91
N HIS A 113 14.98 10.07 18.10
CA HIS A 113 16.24 9.84 18.79
C HIS A 113 16.65 8.38 18.62
N GLN A 114 17.73 8.11 17.89
CA GLN A 114 18.36 6.79 17.90
C GLN A 114 19.59 6.79 18.80
N GLY A 115 19.55 5.98 19.87
CA GLY A 115 20.68 5.87 20.80
C GLY A 115 21.00 7.14 21.60
N GLY A 116 20.04 8.06 21.76
CA GLY A 116 20.23 9.32 22.49
C GLY A 116 20.93 10.43 21.69
N VAL A 117 21.20 10.21 20.40
CA VAL A 117 21.80 11.22 19.51
C VAL A 117 20.78 11.59 18.42
N PRO A 118 20.44 12.89 18.25
CA PRO A 118 19.67 13.34 17.09
C PRO A 118 20.40 12.98 15.81
N LEU A 119 19.70 12.35 14.87
CA LEU A 119 20.24 12.01 13.56
C LEU A 119 20.52 13.32 12.81
N ARG A 120 21.79 13.71 12.64
CA ARG A 120 22.11 14.98 11.96
C ARG A 120 21.80 14.87 10.46
N HIS A 121 21.13 15.88 9.93
CA HIS A 121 20.70 15.97 8.54
C HIS A 121 21.91 15.98 7.57
N TRP A 122 21.81 15.24 6.46
CA TRP A 122 22.72 15.36 5.32
C TRP A 122 22.17 16.45 4.39
N GLU A 123 22.78 17.63 4.42
CA GLU A 123 22.58 18.61 3.34
C GLU A 123 23.34 18.11 2.11
N LYS A 124 22.61 17.79 1.05
CA LYS A 124 23.20 17.53 -0.26
C LYS A 124 23.79 18.86 -0.77
N LYS A 125 25.09 19.08 -0.59
CA LYS A 125 25.76 20.21 -1.24
C LYS A 125 25.69 20.04 -2.76
N ASP A 126 25.08 21.01 -3.42
CA ASP A 126 25.08 21.07 -4.88
C ASP A 126 26.52 21.16 -5.42
N PRO A 127 26.89 20.35 -6.44
CA PRO A 127 28.25 20.34 -6.97
C PRO A 127 28.57 21.50 -7.94
N ILE A 128 27.86 22.65 -7.86
CA ILE A 128 28.04 23.78 -8.78
C ILE A 128 28.30 25.06 -7.98
N SER A 129 29.38 25.07 -7.22
CA SER A 129 30.02 26.29 -6.71
C SER A 129 31.51 26.04 -6.49
N GLN A 130 32.19 25.60 -7.54
CA GLN A 130 33.66 25.67 -7.62
C GLN A 130 34.03 26.24 -8.98
N ASN A 131 33.88 27.54 -9.12
CA ASN A 131 34.62 28.33 -10.10
C ASN A 131 35.08 29.63 -9.42
N GLN A 132 36.10 29.51 -8.57
CA GLN A 132 37.10 30.58 -8.40
C GLN A 132 38.45 29.97 -8.02
N PRO A 133 39.54 30.33 -8.72
CA PRO A 133 40.87 29.87 -8.40
C PRO A 133 41.52 30.84 -7.41
N SER A 134 41.80 30.39 -6.19
CA SER A 134 42.80 31.05 -5.33
C SER A 134 43.88 30.03 -5.01
N GLN A 135 45.02 30.23 -5.67
CA GLN A 135 46.28 29.58 -5.36
C GLN A 135 46.73 29.97 -3.94
N THR A 136 47.63 29.16 -3.39
CA THR A 136 48.39 29.33 -2.13
C THR A 136 47.68 28.88 -0.84
N SER A 137 47.90 27.61 -0.49
CA SER A 137 48.47 27.22 0.81
C SER A 137 48.88 25.75 0.74
N GLN A 138 50.19 25.53 0.64
CA GLN A 138 50.79 24.24 0.95
C GLN A 138 50.64 23.99 2.45
N GLY A 139 50.10 22.83 2.82
CA GLY A 139 49.91 22.44 4.21
C GLY A 139 49.09 21.16 4.25
N ALA A 140 49.78 20.03 4.18
CA ALA A 140 49.18 18.70 4.23
C ALA A 140 48.38 18.50 5.52
N ALA A 141 47.08 18.25 5.36
CA ALA A 141 46.28 17.48 6.31
C ALA A 141 45.44 16.50 5.49
N SER A 142 45.86 15.24 5.48
CA SER A 142 45.10 14.13 4.92
C SER A 142 43.71 14.11 5.55
N PRO A 143 42.60 13.96 4.78
CA PRO A 143 41.29 13.85 5.38
C PRO A 143 41.24 12.54 6.16
N THR A 144 41.13 12.66 7.48
CA THR A 144 40.94 11.56 8.41
C THR A 144 39.72 10.77 7.97
N ARG A 145 39.87 9.44 7.90
CA ARG A 145 38.92 8.43 7.41
C ARG A 145 37.57 8.36 8.18
N GLY A 146 37.24 9.36 9.01
CA GLY A 146 36.07 9.43 9.89
C GLY A 146 34.90 10.26 9.35
N ASP A 147 35.15 11.36 8.65
CA ASP A 147 34.09 12.34 8.34
C ASP A 147 33.09 11.87 7.27
N THR A 148 33.47 10.89 6.43
CA THR A 148 32.56 10.30 5.43
C THR A 148 31.76 9.11 5.97
N PHE A 149 32.14 8.55 7.12
CA PHE A 149 31.55 7.32 7.65
C PHE A 149 30.26 7.58 8.44
N GLU A 150 30.21 8.69 9.20
CA GLU A 150 29.05 9.10 10.00
C GLU A 150 27.78 9.45 9.18
N PRO A 151 27.86 10.19 8.05
CA PRO A 151 26.67 10.54 7.29
C PRO A 151 25.99 9.33 6.63
N LEU A 152 26.78 8.39 6.10
CA LEU A 152 26.28 7.16 5.48
C LEU A 152 25.68 6.18 6.49
N GLN A 153 26.12 6.22 7.75
CA GLN A 153 25.52 5.44 8.83
C GLN A 153 24.17 6.04 9.25
N THR A 154 24.12 7.35 9.45
CA THR A 154 22.89 8.10 9.80
C THR A 154 21.81 7.86 8.75
N PHE A 155 22.16 7.93 7.46
CA PHE A 155 21.24 7.65 6.35
C PHE A 155 20.70 6.21 6.39
N ARG A 156 21.57 5.20 6.58
CA ARG A 156 21.14 3.79 6.67
C ARG A 156 20.29 3.50 7.91
N GLN A 157 20.59 4.15 9.03
CA GLN A 157 19.81 4.05 10.26
C GLN A 157 18.40 4.63 10.08
N LEU A 158 18.28 5.77 9.40
CA LEU A 158 17.00 6.37 9.09
C LEU A 158 16.19 5.53 8.11
N GLN A 159 16.84 5.00 7.06
CA GLN A 159 16.21 4.05 6.16
C GLN A 159 15.73 2.80 6.90
N ARG A 160 16.52 2.29 7.86
CA ARG A 160 16.12 1.18 8.72
C ARG A 160 14.93 1.54 9.59
N TRP A 161 14.91 2.73 10.19
CA TRP A 161 13.80 3.23 10.99
C TRP A 161 12.50 3.32 10.17
N ASN A 162 12.61 3.82 8.94
CA ASN A 162 11.48 3.99 8.03
C ASN A 162 10.88 2.66 7.52
N ASN A 163 11.63 1.56 7.63
CA ASN A 163 11.20 0.22 7.23
C ASN A 163 10.46 -0.57 8.34
N GLY A 164 10.12 0.07 9.47
CA GLY A 164 9.29 -0.58 10.49
C GLY A 164 9.41 -0.02 11.91
N PRO A 165 10.63 0.23 12.45
CA PRO A 165 10.81 0.73 13.81
C PRO A 165 10.00 1.99 14.14
N PHE A 166 9.74 2.87 13.17
CA PHE A 166 8.91 4.07 13.41
C PHE A 166 7.53 3.75 13.98
N ALA A 167 6.92 2.64 13.58
CA ALA A 167 5.59 2.24 14.06
C ALA A 167 5.57 1.90 15.56
N LYS A 168 6.75 1.75 16.19
CA LYS A 168 6.90 1.48 17.62
C LYS A 168 7.23 2.72 18.43
N GLU A 169 7.35 3.88 17.80
CA GLU A 169 7.59 5.14 18.50
C GLU A 169 6.53 5.37 19.56
N LYS A 170 6.95 5.86 20.73
CA LYS A 170 6.05 6.05 21.88
C LYS A 170 4.83 6.88 21.49
N ARG A 171 5.02 7.86 20.60
CA ARG A 171 3.93 8.71 20.09
C ARG A 171 2.85 7.94 19.35
N LEU A 172 3.21 6.86 18.65
CA LEU A 172 2.25 6.09 17.87
C LEU A 172 1.54 5.00 18.67
N GLN A 173 1.95 4.72 19.91
CA GLN A 173 1.36 3.67 20.75
C GLN A 173 -0.13 3.90 21.07
N THR A 174 -0.62 5.13 20.93
CA THR A 174 -2.02 5.49 21.16
C THR A 174 -2.90 5.32 19.93
N TYR A 175 -2.31 5.09 18.75
CA TYR A 175 -3.03 4.89 17.49
C TYR A 175 -3.03 3.41 17.11
N ASP A 176 -4.15 2.97 16.54
CA ASP A 176 -4.31 1.64 15.95
C ASP A 176 -3.90 1.64 14.48
N TRP A 177 -4.03 2.78 13.80
CA TRP A 177 -3.74 2.95 12.38
C TRP A 177 -2.89 4.19 12.12
N PHE A 178 -2.13 4.15 11.04
CA PHE A 178 -1.52 5.35 10.48
C PHE A 178 -1.57 5.32 8.97
N TRP A 179 -1.64 6.49 8.35
CA TRP A 179 -1.41 6.66 6.93
C TRP A 179 -0.14 7.47 6.72
N ARG A 180 0.86 6.84 6.10
CA ARG A 180 2.09 7.52 5.71
C ARG A 180 1.86 8.45 4.52
N ILE A 181 2.15 9.73 4.73
CA ILE A 181 2.09 10.77 3.71
C ILE A 181 3.51 11.26 3.46
N GLU A 182 3.99 11.09 2.24
CA GLU A 182 5.31 11.57 1.82
C GLU A 182 5.20 13.01 1.28
N PRO A 183 6.18 13.89 1.54
CA PRO A 183 6.21 15.22 0.94
C PRO A 183 6.17 15.15 -0.59
N GLY A 184 5.28 15.93 -1.21
CA GLY A 184 5.07 15.93 -2.67
C GLY A 184 4.15 14.82 -3.18
N ALA A 185 3.54 14.02 -2.30
CA ALA A 185 2.42 13.15 -2.66
C ALA A 185 1.26 13.96 -3.25
N GLN A 186 0.59 13.39 -4.25
CA GLN A 186 -0.53 14.01 -4.95
C GLN A 186 -1.84 13.26 -4.67
N PHE A 187 -2.87 14.01 -4.29
CA PHE A 187 -4.21 13.49 -4.04
C PHE A 187 -5.18 14.18 -5.00
N THR A 188 -5.48 13.51 -6.11
CA THR A 188 -6.20 14.09 -7.25
C THR A 188 -7.71 13.85 -7.23
N HIS A 189 -8.20 13.04 -6.30
CA HIS A 189 -9.60 12.62 -6.24
C HIS A 189 -10.11 12.70 -4.81
N ASP A 190 -11.38 13.08 -4.66
CA ASP A 190 -12.06 13.10 -3.37
C ASP A 190 -12.25 11.70 -2.80
N ILE A 191 -12.00 11.58 -1.50
CA ILE A 191 -12.17 10.37 -0.70
C ILE A 191 -13.39 10.58 0.21
N GLY A 192 -14.55 10.17 -0.28
CA GLY A 192 -15.85 10.42 0.34
C GLY A 192 -16.21 9.54 1.54
N PHE A 193 -15.28 8.71 2.05
CA PHE A 193 -15.52 7.81 3.18
C PHE A 193 -14.32 7.80 4.14
N ASP A 194 -14.58 7.44 5.41
CA ASP A 194 -13.56 7.33 6.45
C ASP A 194 -12.71 6.08 6.22
N ILE A 195 -11.49 6.25 5.71
CA ILE A 195 -10.59 5.15 5.36
C ILE A 195 -10.29 4.28 6.57
N PHE A 196 -9.98 4.87 7.73
CA PHE A 196 -9.61 4.08 8.91
C PHE A 196 -10.79 3.30 9.46
N ARG A 197 -12.00 3.86 9.36
CA ARG A 197 -13.22 3.14 9.70
C ARG A 197 -13.49 1.99 8.76
N PHE A 198 -13.32 2.22 7.46
CA PHE A 198 -13.40 1.17 6.45
C PHE A 198 -12.41 0.04 6.74
N MET A 199 -11.15 0.37 7.07
CA MET A 199 -10.13 -0.62 7.42
C MET A 199 -10.49 -1.43 8.67
N ARG A 200 -10.96 -0.76 9.73
CA ARG A 200 -11.45 -1.40 10.97
C ARG A 200 -12.61 -2.35 10.68
N ASP A 201 -13.66 -1.86 10.03
CA ASP A 201 -14.92 -2.59 9.86
C ASP A 201 -14.78 -3.80 8.93
N HIS A 202 -13.77 -3.79 8.05
CA HIS A 202 -13.47 -4.87 7.11
C HIS A 202 -12.24 -5.70 7.49
N ASN A 203 -11.67 -5.50 8.68
CA ASN A 203 -10.47 -6.21 9.16
C ASN A 203 -9.26 -6.12 8.19
N ILE A 204 -9.07 -4.96 7.55
CA ILE A 204 -8.01 -4.75 6.54
C ILE A 204 -6.74 -4.26 7.23
N ALA A 205 -5.72 -5.09 7.41
CA ALA A 205 -4.51 -4.69 8.15
C ALA A 205 -3.58 -3.69 7.40
N TYR A 206 -3.65 -3.61 6.07
CA TYR A 206 -2.73 -2.78 5.27
C TYR A 206 -3.34 -2.36 3.94
N GLY A 207 -3.07 -1.12 3.53
CA GLY A 207 -3.45 -0.57 2.22
C GLY A 207 -2.23 0.02 1.51
N SER A 208 -2.18 -0.14 0.18
CA SER A 208 -1.14 0.45 -0.66
C SER A 208 -1.69 0.97 -1.97
N ASN A 209 -1.08 2.03 -2.48
CA ASN A 209 -1.21 2.41 -3.88
C ASN A 209 -0.13 1.66 -4.68
N LYS A 210 -0.42 1.29 -5.93
CA LYS A 210 0.57 0.68 -6.83
C LYS A 210 1.65 1.71 -7.17
N ALA A 211 2.68 1.80 -6.32
CA ALA A 211 3.93 2.40 -6.72
C ALA A 211 4.64 1.43 -7.66
N ASN A 212 5.10 1.92 -8.81
CA ASN A 212 6.03 1.17 -9.65
C ASN A 212 7.28 0.89 -8.81
N PHE A 213 7.45 -0.35 -8.36
CA PHE A 213 8.68 -0.76 -7.72
C PHE A 213 9.79 -0.61 -8.75
N ALA A 214 10.67 0.38 -8.58
CA ALA A 214 11.96 0.39 -9.24
C ALA A 214 12.61 -0.99 -9.00
N PRO A 215 13.33 -1.58 -9.96
CA PRO A 215 13.98 -2.88 -9.77
C PRO A 215 14.99 -2.77 -8.63
N LEU A 216 14.53 -2.99 -7.39
CA LEU A 216 15.39 -3.19 -6.24
C LEU A 216 16.35 -4.34 -6.59
N GLN A 217 17.51 -4.39 -5.93
CA GLN A 217 18.36 -5.59 -5.90
C GLN A 217 17.59 -6.73 -5.19
N ARG A 218 16.55 -7.23 -5.84
CA ARG A 218 15.63 -8.28 -5.38
C ARG A 218 16.41 -9.56 -5.07
N SER A 219 17.52 -9.79 -5.78
CA SER A 219 18.32 -11.00 -5.66
C SER A 219 18.88 -11.21 -4.24
N MET A 220 19.57 -10.22 -3.65
CA MET A 220 20.19 -10.40 -2.32
C MET A 220 19.16 -10.42 -1.19
N LEU A 221 18.15 -9.54 -1.26
CA LEU A 221 17.04 -9.53 -0.30
C LEU A 221 16.29 -10.87 -0.31
N SER A 222 16.04 -11.43 -1.50
CA SER A 222 15.33 -12.70 -1.63
C SER A 222 16.03 -13.87 -0.95
N GLN A 223 17.37 -13.92 -0.94
CA GLN A 223 18.09 -15.02 -0.29
C GLN A 223 17.99 -14.95 1.24
N GLN A 224 18.10 -13.74 1.81
CA GLN A 224 17.93 -13.57 3.26
C GLN A 224 16.50 -13.86 3.70
N VAL A 225 15.51 -13.41 2.91
CA VAL A 225 14.09 -13.71 3.15
C VAL A 225 13.83 -15.22 3.07
N LYS A 226 14.37 -15.93 2.06
CA LYS A 226 14.25 -17.41 1.95
C LYS A 226 14.74 -18.11 3.20
N ARG A 227 15.97 -17.81 3.64
CA ARG A 227 16.55 -18.41 4.85
C ARG A 227 15.74 -18.11 6.11
N PHE A 228 15.17 -16.91 6.21
CA PHE A 228 14.31 -16.54 7.33
C PHE A 228 13.01 -17.35 7.33
N LEU A 229 12.33 -17.46 6.17
CA LEU A 229 11.10 -18.22 6.02
C LEU A 229 11.29 -19.73 6.25
N GLU A 230 12.42 -20.29 5.80
CA GLU A 230 12.76 -21.70 6.05
C GLU A 230 12.90 -22.00 7.56
N LYS A 231 13.45 -21.04 8.32
CA LYS A 231 13.63 -21.18 9.77
C LYS A 231 12.37 -20.87 10.57
N HIS A 232 11.49 -20.04 10.03
CA HIS A 232 10.30 -19.50 10.70
C HIS A 232 9.03 -19.73 9.86
N SER A 233 8.84 -20.97 9.41
CA SER A 233 7.66 -21.34 8.61
C SER A 233 6.35 -21.21 9.38
N ASP A 234 6.41 -21.24 10.70
CA ASP A 234 5.31 -21.00 11.64
C ASP A 234 4.78 -19.56 11.60
N LEU A 235 5.60 -18.59 11.16
CA LEU A 235 5.18 -17.19 11.02
C LEU A 235 4.45 -16.92 9.69
N LEU A 236 4.44 -17.90 8.76
CA LEU A 236 3.79 -17.74 7.47
C LEU A 236 2.28 -17.94 7.65
N HIS A 237 1.49 -16.92 7.30
CA HIS A 237 0.04 -17.07 7.22
C HIS A 237 -0.32 -18.13 6.15
N ALA A 238 -1.30 -18.98 6.42
CA ALA A 238 -1.67 -20.11 5.55
C ALA A 238 -1.99 -19.69 4.10
N GLU A 239 -2.48 -18.47 3.92
CA GLU A 239 -2.88 -17.91 2.61
C GLU A 239 -1.82 -16.97 1.99
N ALA A 240 -0.65 -16.81 2.60
CA ALA A 240 0.36 -15.86 2.12
C ALA A 240 1.02 -16.33 0.80
N ASP A 241 0.87 -15.54 -0.27
CA ASP A 241 1.66 -15.70 -1.50
C ASP A 241 2.96 -14.88 -1.42
N VAL A 242 4.09 -15.58 -1.21
CA VAL A 242 5.43 -14.98 -1.18
C VAL A 242 6.19 -15.13 -2.51
N ALA A 243 5.60 -15.74 -3.55
CA ALA A 243 6.30 -16.05 -4.79
C ALA A 243 6.82 -14.78 -5.51
N TRP A 244 6.05 -13.69 -5.45
CA TRP A 244 6.44 -12.39 -5.99
C TRP A 244 7.66 -11.79 -5.26
N LEU A 245 7.77 -12.00 -3.95
CA LEU A 245 8.89 -11.54 -3.13
C LEU A 245 10.16 -12.37 -3.37
N LEU A 246 9.99 -13.67 -3.64
CA LEU A 246 11.09 -14.61 -3.88
C LEU A 246 11.63 -14.58 -5.32
N GLY A 247 11.05 -13.75 -6.19
CA GLY A 247 11.40 -13.66 -7.61
C GLY A 247 11.00 -14.90 -8.42
N LEU A 248 10.01 -15.67 -7.94
CA LEU A 248 9.52 -16.89 -8.58
C LEU A 248 8.36 -16.62 -9.56
N SER A 249 7.82 -15.40 -9.57
CA SER A 249 6.68 -15.01 -10.39
C SER A 249 7.00 -14.86 -11.89
N ASP A 250 8.23 -14.48 -12.26
CA ASP A 250 8.61 -14.20 -13.67
C ASP A 250 8.88 -15.47 -14.52
N ASN A 251 9.02 -16.65 -13.91
CA ASN A 251 9.37 -17.87 -14.67
C ASN A 251 8.16 -18.64 -15.24
N ARG A 252 6.92 -18.27 -14.88
CA ARG A 252 5.71 -18.98 -15.33
C ARG A 252 5.17 -18.54 -16.69
N HIS A 253 5.72 -17.48 -17.28
CA HIS A 253 5.31 -16.99 -18.61
C HIS A 253 6.31 -17.31 -19.73
N SER A 254 7.53 -17.77 -19.40
CA SER A 254 8.51 -18.16 -20.41
C SER A 254 8.33 -19.61 -20.92
N HIS A 255 7.73 -20.51 -20.12
CA HIS A 255 7.61 -21.93 -20.48
C HIS A 255 6.28 -22.37 -21.11
N ARG A 256 5.34 -21.45 -21.39
CA ARG A 256 4.08 -21.79 -22.09
C ARG A 256 4.05 -21.35 -23.56
N GLY A 257 5.14 -20.76 -24.07
CA GLY A 257 5.28 -20.29 -25.45
C GLY A 257 6.09 -21.20 -26.38
N SER A 258 6.70 -22.28 -25.89
CA SER A 258 7.58 -23.14 -26.68
C SER A 258 7.20 -24.61 -26.52
N LEU A 259 5.99 -24.96 -26.98
CA LEU A 259 5.54 -26.32 -27.27
C LEU A 259 4.16 -26.22 -27.95
N LYS A 260 4.13 -25.65 -29.16
CA LYS A 260 3.02 -25.73 -30.11
C LYS A 260 3.52 -25.29 -31.49
N SER A 261 4.39 -26.09 -32.10
CA SER A 261 4.68 -25.99 -33.54
C SER A 261 5.31 -27.27 -34.06
N SER A 262 4.57 -28.38 -33.98
CA SER A 262 4.77 -29.51 -34.88
C SER A 262 3.58 -30.46 -34.77
N GLU A 263 3.03 -30.78 -35.95
CA GLU A 263 2.09 -31.86 -36.25
C GLU A 263 0.61 -31.67 -35.83
N SER A 264 -0.13 -30.98 -36.71
CA SER A 264 -1.47 -31.45 -37.07
C SER A 264 -1.45 -31.82 -38.55
N ASN A 265 -1.53 -33.11 -38.87
CA ASN A 265 -2.12 -33.53 -40.12
C ASN A 265 -2.75 -34.91 -39.97
N SER A 266 -3.85 -35.08 -40.69
CA SER A 266 -4.69 -36.26 -40.86
C SER A 266 -5.80 -36.52 -39.85
N ASP A 267 -6.85 -37.10 -40.41
CA ASP A 267 -8.26 -36.85 -40.22
C ASP A 267 -8.93 -38.04 -39.51
N ALA A 268 -10.14 -37.79 -39.04
CA ALA A 268 -11.25 -38.75 -38.92
C ALA A 268 -11.06 -40.06 -38.13
N THR A 269 -11.83 -40.20 -37.04
CA THR A 269 -13.04 -41.07 -36.92
C THR A 269 -13.23 -41.61 -35.49
N GLN A 270 -14.49 -41.60 -35.07
CA GLN A 270 -15.16 -42.19 -33.90
C GLN A 270 -14.47 -43.34 -33.14
N ILE A 271 -14.72 -43.45 -31.83
CA ILE A 271 -15.56 -44.51 -31.23
C ILE A 271 -15.76 -44.28 -29.71
N VAL A 272 -17.02 -44.47 -29.31
CA VAL A 272 -17.57 -44.64 -27.96
C VAL A 272 -16.89 -45.78 -27.20
N SER A 273 -16.62 -45.63 -25.89
CA SER A 273 -16.96 -46.63 -24.85
C SER A 273 -16.50 -46.18 -23.47
N GLY A 274 -17.40 -46.31 -22.49
CA GLY A 274 -17.09 -46.19 -21.07
C GLY A 274 -16.69 -47.53 -20.43
N ASN A 275 -16.16 -47.44 -19.21
CA ASN A 275 -16.34 -48.35 -18.07
C ASN A 275 -15.51 -47.76 -16.90
N PHE A 276 -16.03 -47.53 -15.69
CA PHE A 276 -16.54 -48.43 -14.64
C PHE A 276 -15.49 -49.34 -13.97
N GLY A 277 -15.42 -49.18 -12.63
CA GLY A 277 -14.77 -50.07 -11.65
C GLY A 277 -13.31 -49.72 -11.39
N LYS A 278 -12.74 -49.83 -10.19
CA LYS A 278 -13.06 -50.39 -8.86
C LYS A 278 -11.84 -49.93 -8.00
N ASP A 279 -11.92 -49.59 -6.72
CA ASP A 279 -12.45 -50.28 -5.54
C ASP A 279 -12.95 -49.27 -4.48
#